data_AF-I2AJ45-F1
#
_entry.id   AF-I2AJ45-F1
#
_cell.length_a   1.000
_cell.length_b   1.000
_cell.length_c   1.000
_cell.angle_alpha   90.00
_cell.angle_beta   90.00
_cell.angle_gamma   90.00
#
_symmetry.space_group_name_H-M   'P 1'
#
loop_
_entity.id
_entity.type
_entity.pdbx_description
1 polymer ?
#
loop_
_entity_poly.entity_id
_entity_poly.type
_entity_poly.pdbx_seq_one_letter_code
_entity_poly.pdbx_strand_id
1 'polypeptide(L)'
;MHLSELLHAPVLARSGEAVGRVQDVIVRLRGADEYPLVSGIVAVVGRRRVFIGSPSISEYAPDRVVLATHKIDLRGFERRDGEVLLRADVLGHRLIDVAAVELVRAYDVELEDIGVGWVLARLDTRRPARFFGLGRV
;
A
#
# COMPACT_ATOMS: atom_id res chain seq x y z
N MET A 1 1.56 7.22 7.81
CA MET A 1 0.94 7.50 6.49
C MET A 1 -0.11 6.46 6.24
N HIS A 2 -1.27 6.82 5.71
CA HIS A 2 -2.35 5.86 5.45
C HIS A 2 -2.21 5.27 4.04
N LEU A 3 -2.61 4.02 3.88
CA LEU A 3 -2.66 3.36 2.57
C LEU A 3 -3.58 4.12 1.63
N SER A 4 -4.74 4.55 2.12
CA SER A 4 -5.72 5.31 1.34
C SER A 4 -5.16 6.57 0.68
N GLU A 5 -4.18 7.23 1.32
CA GLU A 5 -3.48 8.41 0.79
C GLU A 5 -2.62 8.02 -0.43
N LEU A 6 -1.87 6.92 -0.33
CA LEU A 6 -1.03 6.42 -1.43
C LEU A 6 -1.83 5.88 -2.61
N LEU A 7 -3.04 5.38 -2.41
CA LEU A 7 -3.82 4.80 -3.49
C LEU A 7 -4.17 5.88 -4.53
N HIS A 8 -3.92 5.57 -5.80
CA HIS A 8 -4.07 6.49 -6.94
C HIS A 8 -3.09 7.67 -6.96
N ALA A 9 -2.18 7.77 -6.00
CA ALA A 9 -1.13 8.77 -6.00
C ALA A 9 -0.26 8.65 -7.27
N PRO A 10 0.20 9.77 -7.85
CA PRO A 10 1.14 9.75 -8.95
C PRO A 10 2.46 9.08 -8.54
N VAL A 11 2.96 8.22 -9.43
CA VAL A 11 4.34 7.75 -9.38
C VAL A 11 5.15 8.70 -10.25
N LEU A 12 6.16 9.33 -9.66
CA LEU A 12 6.98 10.35 -10.28
C LEU A 12 8.39 9.80 -10.54
N ALA A 13 8.95 10.10 -11.70
CA ALA A 13 10.38 9.99 -11.91
C ALA A 13 11.12 11.06 -11.10
N ARG A 14 12.44 10.90 -10.93
CA ARG A 14 13.29 11.91 -10.26
C ARG A 14 13.22 13.29 -10.93
N SER A 15 12.89 13.34 -12.23
CA SER A 15 12.66 14.58 -12.99
C SER A 15 11.38 15.32 -12.59
N GLY A 16 10.49 14.69 -11.81
CA GLY A 16 9.15 15.19 -11.48
C GLY A 16 8.07 14.79 -12.49
N GLU A 17 8.43 14.10 -13.58
CA GLU A 17 7.48 13.60 -14.56
C GLU A 17 6.65 12.44 -14.01
N ALA A 18 5.33 12.47 -14.22
CA ALA A 18 4.45 11.39 -13.83
C ALA A 18 4.58 10.20 -14.80
N VAL A 19 5.02 9.05 -14.26
CA VAL A 19 5.17 7.81 -15.03
C VAL A 19 3.95 6.90 -14.93
N GLY A 20 3.14 7.06 -13.88
CA GLY A 20 1.99 6.21 -13.63
C GLY A 20 1.27 6.59 -12.36
N ARG A 21 0.44 5.67 -11.86
CA ARG A 21 -0.26 5.82 -10.57
C ARG A 21 -0.17 4.57 -9.73
N VAL A 22 -0.08 4.75 -8.42
CA VAL A 22 -0.14 3.65 -7.45
C VAL A 22 -1.52 3.00 -7.54
N GLN A 23 -1.54 1.69 -7.69
CA GLN A 23 -2.75 0.88 -7.65
C GLN A 23 -2.84 0.08 -6.35
N ASP A 24 -1.70 -0.38 -5.85
CA ASP A 24 -1.62 -1.21 -4.65
C ASP A 24 -0.23 -1.09 -4.00
N VAL A 25 -0.13 -1.50 -2.75
CA VAL A 25 1.12 -1.61 -1.99
C VAL A 25 1.30 -3.07 -1.63
N ILE A 26 2.52 -3.60 -1.81
CA ILE A 26 2.84 -4.99 -1.49
C ILE A 26 3.69 -5.03 -0.24
N VAL A 27 3.30 -5.90 0.69
CA VAL A 27 4.09 -6.24 1.86
C VAL A 27 4.53 -7.69 1.79
N ARG A 28 5.66 -7.98 2.39
CA ARG A 28 6.14 -9.35 2.64
C ARG A 28 5.92 -9.67 4.10
N LEU A 29 5.23 -10.77 4.35
CA LEU A 29 5.08 -11.34 5.69
C LEU A 29 6.44 -11.86 6.17
N ARG A 30 6.77 -11.58 7.42
CA ARG A 30 8.02 -12.01 8.07
C ARG A 30 7.68 -12.96 9.23
N GLY A 31 8.59 -13.14 10.19
CA GLY A 31 8.29 -13.93 11.39
C GLY A 31 7.00 -13.47 12.09
N ALA A 32 6.41 -14.34 12.91
CA ALA A 32 5.12 -14.08 13.56
C ALA A 32 5.08 -12.79 14.39
N ASP A 33 6.24 -12.39 14.94
CA ASP A 33 6.39 -11.19 15.78
C ASP A 33 6.97 -9.98 15.03
N GLU A 34 7.18 -10.08 13.71
CA GLU A 34 7.71 -9.00 12.88
C GLU A 34 6.61 -8.32 12.06
N TYR A 35 6.61 -6.98 12.07
CA TYR A 35 5.72 -6.21 11.20
C TYR A 35 5.98 -6.54 9.71
N PRO A 36 4.93 -6.73 8.89
CA PRO A 36 5.08 -6.93 7.45
C PRO A 36 5.86 -5.78 6.81
N LEU A 37 6.89 -6.10 6.03
CA LEU A 37 7.76 -5.11 5.39
C LEU A 37 7.22 -4.76 4.00
N VAL A 38 7.12 -3.49 3.67
CA VAL A 38 6.78 -3.02 2.32
C VAL A 38 7.87 -3.43 1.34
N SER A 39 7.54 -4.35 0.44
CA SER A 39 8.45 -4.81 -0.62
C SER A 39 8.39 -3.93 -1.86
N GLY A 40 7.30 -3.17 -2.05
CA GLY A 40 7.14 -2.21 -3.14
C GLY A 40 5.69 -1.84 -3.39
N ILE A 41 5.42 -1.35 -4.60
CA ILE A 41 4.07 -0.99 -5.07
C ILE A 41 3.72 -1.73 -6.35
N VAL A 42 2.42 -1.86 -6.60
CA VAL A 42 1.88 -2.09 -7.94
C VAL A 42 1.47 -0.75 -8.50
N ALA A 43 2.05 -0.37 -9.63
CA ALA A 43 1.69 0.84 -10.36
C ALA A 43 1.02 0.50 -11.69
N VAL A 44 0.11 1.37 -12.13
CA VAL A 44 -0.41 1.36 -13.49
C VAL A 44 0.40 2.36 -14.31
N VAL A 45 1.13 1.85 -15.29
CA VAL A 45 1.94 2.62 -16.25
C VAL A 45 1.31 2.43 -17.63
N GLY A 46 0.68 3.48 -18.15
CA GLY A 46 -0.17 3.38 -19.34
C GLY A 46 -1.31 2.37 -19.12
N ARG A 47 -1.26 1.23 -19.83
CA ARG A 47 -2.26 0.14 -19.71
C ARG A 47 -1.73 -1.10 -18.98
N ARG A 48 -0.50 -1.06 -18.47
CA ARG A 48 0.16 -2.21 -17.84
C ARG A 48 0.19 -2.03 -16.33
N ARG A 49 -0.03 -3.14 -15.60
CA ARG A 49 0.23 -3.23 -14.17
C ARG A 49 1.66 -3.71 -13.98
N VAL A 50 2.43 -2.97 -13.19
CA VAL A 50 3.87 -3.17 -13.05
C VAL A 50 4.22 -3.17 -11.57
N PHE A 51 5.12 -4.08 -11.18
CA PHE A 51 5.69 -4.07 -9.86
C PHE A 51 6.89 -3.15 -9.79
N ILE A 52 6.95 -2.31 -8.76
CA ILE A 52 8.08 -1.44 -8.48
C ILE A 52 8.55 -1.75 -7.07
N GLY A 53 9.70 -2.40 -6.94
CA GLY A 53 10.27 -2.75 -5.65
C GLY A 53 10.75 -1.52 -4.87
N SER A 54 10.71 -1.60 -3.54
CA SER A 54 11.21 -0.57 -2.63
C SER A 54 12.62 -0.06 -2.96
N PRO A 55 13.60 -0.88 -3.41
CA PRO A 55 14.92 -0.36 -3.81
C PRO A 55 14.91 0.61 -5.01
N SER A 56 13.85 0.60 -5.82
CA SER A 56 13.66 1.53 -6.94
C SER A 56 12.89 2.79 -6.55
N ILE A 57 12.44 2.89 -5.30
CA ILE A 57 11.65 4.01 -4.77
C ILE A 57 12.53 4.78 -3.79
N SER A 58 12.64 6.09 -3.98
CA SER A 58 13.40 6.98 -3.09
C SER A 58 12.52 7.62 -2.02
N GLU A 59 11.23 7.76 -2.26
CA GLU A 59 10.31 8.43 -1.35
C GLU A 59 8.91 7.83 -1.45
N TYR A 60 8.31 7.57 -0.30
CA TYR A 60 6.87 7.38 -0.16
C TYR A 60 6.32 8.58 0.61
N ALA A 61 5.35 9.29 0.02
CA ALA A 61 4.65 10.37 0.68
C ALA A 61 3.13 10.20 0.48
N PRO A 62 2.29 10.81 1.34
CA PRO A 62 0.84 10.64 1.27
C PRO A 62 0.21 10.93 -0.10
N ASP A 63 0.85 11.74 -0.95
CA ASP A 63 0.28 12.18 -2.23
C ASP A 63 1.15 11.83 -3.44
N ARG A 64 2.28 11.12 -3.25
CA ARG A 64 3.21 10.77 -4.34
C ARG A 64 4.13 9.62 -3.95
N VAL A 65 4.61 8.91 -4.97
CA VAL A 65 5.76 8.02 -4.85
C VAL A 65 6.83 8.48 -5.80
N VAL A 66 8.07 8.66 -5.32
CA VAL A 66 9.19 9.12 -6.16
C VAL A 66 10.14 7.96 -6.42
N LEU A 67 10.49 7.77 -7.69
CA LEU A 67 11.42 6.74 -8.12
C LEU A 67 12.87 7.19 -7.97
N ALA A 68 13.70 6.31 -7.44
CA ALA A 68 15.14 6.51 -7.31
C ALA A 68 15.86 6.43 -8.67
N THR A 69 15.33 5.62 -9.60
CA THR A 69 15.93 5.28 -10.90
C THR A 69 14.91 5.34 -12.03
N HIS A 70 15.40 5.59 -13.26
CA HIS A 70 14.60 5.50 -14.49
C HIS A 70 14.48 4.06 -15.02
N LYS A 71 15.32 3.13 -14.55
CA LYS A 71 15.27 1.72 -14.93
C LYS A 71 14.30 0.97 -14.02
N ILE A 72 13.02 1.04 -14.34
CA ILE A 72 12.00 0.20 -13.72
C ILE A 72 11.92 -1.08 -14.54
N ASP A 73 11.97 -2.22 -13.87
CA ASP A 73 11.69 -3.50 -14.53
C ASP A 73 10.19 -3.57 -14.85
N LEU A 74 9.85 -3.38 -16.12
CA LEU A 74 8.47 -3.38 -16.60
C LEU A 74 7.90 -4.78 -16.85
N ARG A 75 8.58 -5.84 -16.36
CA ARG A 75 8.01 -7.19 -16.37
C ARG A 75 6.67 -7.18 -15.63
N GLY A 76 5.73 -7.98 -16.13
CA GLY A 76 4.40 -8.09 -15.53
C GLY A 76 4.51 -8.46 -14.05
N PHE A 77 3.66 -7.86 -13.22
CA PHE A 77 3.59 -8.23 -11.81
C PHE A 77 3.14 -9.69 -11.68
N GLU A 78 3.97 -10.49 -11.00
CA GLU A 78 3.62 -11.82 -10.50
C GLU A 78 3.83 -11.81 -8.98
N ARG A 79 2.78 -12.17 -8.24
CA ARG A 79 2.80 -12.26 -6.77
C ARG A 79 3.67 -13.45 -6.35
N ARG A 80 4.60 -13.24 -5.41
CA ARG A 80 5.42 -14.32 -4.84
C ARG A 80 4.82 -14.86 -3.56
N ASP A 81 5.21 -16.07 -3.18
CA ASP A 81 4.83 -16.65 -1.89
C ASP A 81 5.29 -15.75 -0.74
N GLY A 82 4.39 -15.52 0.23
CA GLY A 82 4.62 -14.63 1.36
C GLY A 82 4.41 -13.14 1.07
N GLU A 83 4.01 -12.76 -0.15
CA GLU A 83 3.59 -11.39 -0.47
C GLU A 83 2.08 -11.21 -0.33
N VAL A 84 1.67 -10.03 0.14
CA VAL A 84 0.28 -9.64 0.35
C VAL A 84 0.05 -8.24 -0.21
N LEU A 85 -1.01 -8.09 -0.99
CA LEU A 85 -1.46 -6.80 -1.52
C LEU A 85 -2.35 -6.11 -0.50
N LEU A 86 -1.99 -4.93 -0.04
CA LEU A 86 -2.72 -4.25 1.02
C LEU A 86 -4.12 -3.82 0.58
N ARG A 87 -4.29 -3.32 -0.63
CA ARG A 87 -5.63 -2.94 -1.12
C ARG A 87 -6.45 -4.17 -1.50
N ALA A 88 -5.85 -5.15 -2.19
CA ALA A 88 -6.60 -6.29 -2.71
C ALA A 88 -6.90 -7.38 -1.68
N ASP A 89 -6.01 -7.61 -0.71
CA ASP A 89 -6.13 -8.74 0.24
C ASP A 89 -6.46 -8.28 1.68
N VAL A 90 -6.16 -7.03 2.05
CA VAL A 90 -6.30 -6.54 3.44
C VAL A 90 -7.46 -5.54 3.55
N LEU A 91 -7.44 -4.48 2.75
CA LEU A 91 -8.41 -3.39 2.82
C LEU A 91 -9.83 -3.89 2.53
N GLY A 92 -10.75 -3.64 3.46
CA GLY A 92 -12.15 -4.08 3.35
C GLY A 92 -12.37 -5.57 3.67
N HIS A 93 -11.31 -6.35 3.87
CA HIS A 93 -11.39 -7.75 4.29
C HIS A 93 -11.52 -7.87 5.81
N ARG A 94 -12.03 -9.02 6.24
CA ARG A 94 -12.13 -9.40 7.65
C ARG A 94 -10.90 -10.21 8.02
N LEU A 95 -10.21 -9.80 9.07
CA LEU A 95 -8.95 -10.35 9.55
C LEU A 95 -9.13 -10.80 11.00
N ILE A 96 -8.33 -11.77 11.43
CA ILE A 96 -8.35 -12.25 12.82
C ILE A 96 -7.34 -11.43 13.60
N ASP A 97 -7.83 -10.70 14.61
CA ASP A 97 -6.99 -10.18 15.67
C ASP A 97 -6.69 -11.33 16.63
N VAL A 98 -5.44 -11.81 16.60
CA VAL A 98 -5.01 -12.95 17.41
C VAL A 98 -4.95 -12.60 18.90
N ALA A 99 -4.65 -11.34 19.23
CA ALA A 99 -4.55 -10.88 20.63
C ALA A 99 -5.93 -10.70 21.26
N ALA A 100 -6.88 -10.14 20.50
CA ALA A 100 -8.26 -9.94 20.96
C ALA A 100 -9.17 -11.16 20.71
N VAL A 101 -8.71 -12.16 19.94
CA VAL A 101 -9.51 -13.31 19.49
C VAL A 101 -10.81 -12.86 18.80
N GLU A 102 -10.72 -11.83 17.96
CA GLU A 102 -11.87 -11.20 17.30
C GLU A 102 -11.65 -11.08 15.78
N LEU A 103 -12.76 -11.12 15.03
CA LEU A 103 -12.75 -10.85 13.60
C LEU A 103 -12.95 -9.35 13.33
N VAL A 104 -11.88 -8.65 12.97
CA VAL A 104 -11.88 -7.21 12.70
C VAL A 104 -11.95 -6.92 11.19
N ARG A 105 -12.55 -5.79 10.80
CA ARG A 105 -12.50 -5.33 9.40
C ARG A 105 -11.46 -4.23 9.27
N ALA A 106 -10.54 -4.35 8.32
CA ALA A 106 -9.60 -3.29 8.01
C ALA A 106 -10.29 -2.22 7.16
N TYR A 107 -10.45 -1.01 7.69
CA TYR A 107 -10.96 0.16 6.97
C TYR A 107 -9.84 0.98 6.35
N ASP A 108 -8.66 0.99 6.98
CA ASP A 108 -7.44 1.55 6.43
C ASP A 108 -6.22 0.81 7.01
N VAL A 109 -5.05 1.09 6.44
CA VAL A 109 -3.77 0.52 6.85
C VAL A 109 -2.79 1.66 7.10
N GLU A 110 -2.16 1.69 8.27
CA GLU A 110 -1.12 2.65 8.60
C GLU A 110 0.25 2.06 8.26
N LEU A 111 0.99 2.82 7.45
CA LEU A 111 2.37 2.58 7.09
C LEU A 111 3.28 3.53 7.87
N GLU A 112 4.38 2.98 8.38
CA GLU A 112 5.40 3.70 9.16
C GLU A 112 6.80 3.42 8.61
N ASP A 113 7.63 4.47 8.52
CA ASP A 113 9.04 4.34 8.18
C ASP A 113 9.85 4.08 9.46
N ILE A 114 10.49 2.91 9.52
CA ILE A 114 11.33 2.49 10.66
C ILE A 114 12.82 2.72 10.39
N GLY A 115 13.18 3.52 9.39
CA GLY A 115 14.54 3.90 9.01
C GLY A 115 15.25 2.89 8.11
N VAL A 116 14.92 1.60 8.20
CA VAL A 116 15.41 0.54 7.29
C VAL A 116 14.40 0.18 6.19
N GLY A 117 13.23 0.80 6.21
CA GLY A 117 12.13 0.56 5.28
C GLY A 117 10.78 0.87 5.89
N TRP A 118 9.75 0.76 5.06
CA TRP A 118 8.36 0.97 5.48
C TRP A 118 7.73 -0.34 5.95
N VAL A 119 6.94 -0.29 7.01
CA VAL A 119 6.22 -1.45 7.56
C VAL A 119 4.72 -1.17 7.65
N LEU A 120 3.92 -2.24 7.60
CA LEU A 120 2.53 -2.21 8.05
C LEU A 120 2.54 -2.17 9.57
N ALA A 121 2.29 -1.00 10.16
CA ALA A 121 2.36 -0.79 11.61
C ALA A 121 1.01 -1.02 12.30
N ARG A 122 -0.10 -0.62 11.67
CA ARG A 122 -1.44 -0.73 12.25
C ARG A 122 -2.52 -0.92 11.18
N LEU A 123 -3.60 -1.58 11.58
CA LEU A 123 -4.86 -1.61 10.83
C LEU A 123 -5.85 -0.70 11.52
N ASP A 124 -6.44 0.27 10.81
CA ASP A 124 -7.58 1.01 11.36
C ASP A 124 -8.83 0.13 11.23
N THR A 125 -9.29 -0.36 12.36
CA THR A 125 -10.48 -1.21 12.47
C THR A 125 -11.71 -0.40 12.89
N ARG A 126 -11.55 0.90 13.17
CA ARG A 126 -12.66 1.78 13.54
C ARG A 126 -13.50 2.05 12.30
N ARG A 127 -14.79 1.81 12.43
CA ARG A 127 -15.74 2.13 11.38
C ARG A 127 -15.74 3.65 11.15
N PRO A 128 -15.40 4.15 9.95
CA PRO A 128 -15.48 5.58 9.69
C PRO A 128 -16.90 6.06 9.97
N ALA A 129 -17.02 7.19 10.67
CA ALA A 129 -18.31 7.76 11.01
C ALA A 129 -19.10 7.97 9.72
N ARG A 130 -20.15 7.17 9.51
CA ARG A 130 -21.07 7.35 8.39
C ARG A 130 -21.78 8.69 8.61
N PHE A 131 -21.32 9.74 7.93
CA PHE A 131 -22.16 10.88 7.64
C PHE A 131 -23.25 10.40 6.68
N PHE A 132 -24.37 9.96 7.25
CA PHE A 132 -25.62 9.84 6.52
C PHE A 132 -26.05 11.25 6.14
N GLY A 133 -25.66 11.68 4.94
CA GLY A 133 -26.36 12.74 4.24
C GLY A 133 -27.79 12.25 3.98
N LEU A 134 -28.73 12.68 4.81
CA LEU A 134 -30.14 12.64 4.49
C LEU A 134 -30.32 13.37 3.16
N GLY A 135 -30.71 12.63 2.13
CA GLY A 135 -31.33 13.20 0.95
C GLY A 135 -32.67 13.82 1.33
N ARG A 136 -32.85 15.07 0.87
CA ARG A 136 -34.10 15.69 0.40
C ARG A 136 -35.39 15.48 1.20
N VAL A 137 -35.99 16.60 1.61
CA VAL A 137 -37.31 17.04 1.11
C VAL A 137 -37.20 18.50 0.72
#